data_AF-A0A8D2NM27-F1
#
_entry.id   AF-A0A8D2NM27-F1
#
_cell.length_a   1.000
_cell.length_b   1.000
_cell.length_c   1.000
_cell.angle_alpha   90.00
_cell.angle_beta   90.00
_cell.angle_gamma   90.00
#
_symmetry.space_group_name_H-M   'P 1'
#
loop_
_entity.id
_entity.type
_entity.pdbx_description
1 polymer ?
#
loop_
_entity_poly.entity_id
_entity_poly.type
_entity_poly.pdbx_seq_one_letter_code
_entity_poly.pdbx_strand_id
1 'polypeptide(L)'
;LTPLGFGGAPPPPPLPGLPGIQWSPPSCALPFGMKPKKEFKPEVTMKRLNWSKIRPQEMTESCFWVKAEEDKYENADMLCKLELTFCCQKREEEDFEEKKSIKKRIKELKVLDPKIAQNLSIFLGSFRVPYEEIKMMILEVDETQLSESMIQNLIKHLPEQEQLNALSKFKNEYNNLSEPEQFGVVMSNVKRLRPRLSAILFKLQFEEQVNNIKPDIMAVSAACEEIKKSKSFSKLLELVLLMGNYMNAGSRNAQTFGYNLSSLCKLKDTKSADQKTTLLHFLVEVCEESYQDVLNFVEDFQHLDKASKVSAENLEKSLKHMEKQLQQLEKDLQTFPIPEDNHDKFVTKMSISFRALHAKEDFQKLARMHENMEKLYQNVMGYYAIDLKKVSVEEFLTDLNNFRMMFMQAVKENVRRREAEEKQRRAKIAKEKAEKEKLERQQKKKRLLEMKTEGEETGVMDSLLEALQSGAAFRDRRKRTPRSKDIPQNLSPTTQRPVLKACNHENQKGQPEKPCSHHSISLNSTRSPVTKEVTYDVETSSKVLNKPVGRKEACHGEGGKERKIDRIGSPSKGEAIPEVEALLARLRAL
;
A
#
# COMPACT_ATOMS: atom_id res chain seq x y z
N LEU A 1 17.12 2.15 -53.15
CA LEU A 1 16.94 1.96 -51.70
C LEU A 1 17.84 0.79 -51.28
N THR A 2 18.78 1.03 -50.36
CA THR A 2 19.67 0.02 -49.75
C THR A 2 18.86 -1.01 -48.96
N PRO A 3 19.27 -2.29 -48.92
CA PRO A 3 20.13 -2.72 -47.81
C PRO A 3 21.13 -3.87 -48.14
N LEU A 4 22.29 -3.89 -47.49
CA LEU A 4 23.10 -5.11 -47.29
C LEU A 4 24.20 -4.87 -46.23
N GLY A 5 23.93 -5.29 -45.00
CA GLY A 5 24.93 -5.38 -43.93
C GLY A 5 25.48 -6.80 -43.86
N PHE A 6 26.72 -6.99 -44.29
CA PHE A 6 27.37 -8.31 -44.27
C PHE A 6 27.73 -8.75 -42.85
N GLY A 7 27.47 -10.03 -42.55
CA GLY A 7 28.01 -10.68 -41.34
C GLY A 7 29.51 -10.90 -41.48
N GLY A 8 30.29 -10.42 -40.51
CA GLY A 8 31.74 -10.68 -40.45
C GLY A 8 32.05 -12.11 -40.00
N ALA A 9 32.93 -12.79 -40.74
CA ALA A 9 33.46 -14.09 -40.37
C ALA A 9 34.40 -14.01 -39.14
N PRO A 10 34.59 -15.10 -38.37
CA PRO A 10 35.51 -15.12 -37.24
C PRO A 10 36.98 -15.00 -37.69
N PRO A 11 37.88 -14.47 -36.84
CA PRO A 11 39.29 -14.32 -37.18
C PRO A 11 40.03 -15.67 -37.26
N PRO A 12 41.10 -15.77 -38.08
CA PRO A 12 41.83 -17.01 -38.30
C PRO A 12 42.72 -17.40 -37.09
N PRO A 13 43.07 -18.70 -36.95
CA PRO A 13 44.00 -19.16 -35.92
C PRO A 13 45.44 -18.68 -36.20
N PRO A 14 46.26 -18.43 -35.16
CA PRO A 14 47.63 -17.93 -35.33
C PRO A 14 48.60 -19.03 -35.81
N LEU A 15 49.54 -18.68 -36.68
CA LEU A 15 50.62 -19.58 -37.11
C LEU A 15 51.66 -19.80 -35.99
N PRO A 16 52.25 -21.01 -35.88
CA PRO A 16 53.28 -21.30 -34.90
C PRO A 16 54.69 -20.93 -35.39
N GLY A 17 55.43 -20.18 -34.56
CA GLY A 17 56.90 -20.24 -34.52
C GLY A 17 57.68 -19.12 -35.21
N LEU A 18 57.96 -18.04 -34.46
CA LEU A 18 59.21 -17.28 -34.58
C LEU A 18 59.70 -16.91 -33.16
N PRO A 19 60.99 -17.14 -32.82
CA PRO A 19 61.49 -16.90 -31.47
C PRO A 19 61.95 -15.45 -31.27
N GLY A 20 61.54 -14.84 -30.16
CA GLY A 20 62.26 -13.69 -29.58
C GLY A 20 61.77 -12.28 -29.95
N ILE A 21 60.57 -11.89 -29.45
CA ILE A 21 60.42 -10.59 -28.76
C ILE A 21 59.61 -10.85 -27.49
N GLN A 22 60.11 -10.45 -26.32
CA GLN A 22 59.29 -10.41 -25.09
C GLN A 22 58.29 -9.26 -25.20
N TRP A 23 57.05 -9.56 -25.58
CA TRP A 23 55.94 -8.62 -25.45
C TRP A 23 55.38 -8.70 -24.03
N SER A 24 55.87 -7.83 -23.15
CA SER A 24 55.18 -7.54 -21.89
C SER A 24 53.76 -7.05 -22.22
N PRO A 25 52.70 -7.59 -21.61
CA PRO A 25 51.34 -7.10 -21.86
C PRO A 25 51.23 -5.62 -21.48
N PRO A 26 50.52 -4.78 -22.27
CA PRO A 26 50.28 -3.41 -21.87
C PRO A 26 49.51 -3.39 -20.56
N SER A 27 50.00 -2.65 -19.58
CA SER A 27 49.32 -2.46 -18.30
C SER A 27 47.96 -1.79 -18.55
N CYS A 28 46.87 -2.54 -18.36
CA CYS A 28 45.51 -1.98 -18.40
C CYS A 28 45.37 -0.92 -17.30
N ALA A 29 45.55 0.34 -17.67
CA ALA A 29 45.28 1.47 -16.80
C ALA A 29 43.78 1.49 -16.49
N LEU A 30 43.42 1.30 -15.22
CA LEU A 30 42.05 1.43 -14.76
C LEU A 30 41.67 2.93 -14.74
N PRO A 31 40.42 3.27 -15.09
CA PRO A 31 40.00 4.66 -15.17
C PRO A 31 39.99 5.34 -13.79
N PHE A 32 40.06 6.67 -13.78
CA PHE A 32 39.93 7.54 -12.59
C PHE A 32 40.90 7.21 -11.43
N GLY A 33 42.07 6.63 -11.72
CA GLY A 33 43.08 6.30 -10.71
C GLY A 33 42.74 5.10 -9.82
N MET A 34 41.72 4.31 -10.19
CA MET A 34 41.35 3.10 -9.45
C MET A 34 42.52 2.10 -9.41
N LYS A 35 42.75 1.49 -8.25
CA LYS A 35 43.73 0.41 -8.08
C LYS A 35 43.10 -0.95 -8.39
N PRO A 36 43.87 -1.94 -8.90
CA PRO A 36 43.41 -3.32 -8.96
C PRO A 36 42.99 -3.81 -7.58
N LYS A 37 41.85 -4.51 -7.52
CA LYS A 37 41.28 -5.06 -6.29
C LYS A 37 42.11 -6.24 -5.79
N LYS A 38 42.20 -6.42 -4.46
CA LYS A 38 42.98 -7.50 -3.83
C LYS A 38 42.49 -8.87 -4.30
N GLU A 39 43.42 -9.75 -4.68
CA GLU A 39 43.12 -11.14 -5.05
C GLU A 39 43.06 -12.01 -3.79
N PHE A 40 41.86 -12.51 -3.45
CA PHE A 40 41.66 -13.45 -2.34
C PHE A 40 41.76 -14.90 -2.84
N LYS A 41 42.51 -15.74 -2.11
CA LYS A 41 42.68 -17.18 -2.38
C LYS A 41 42.27 -17.99 -1.14
N PRO A 42 40.95 -18.11 -0.87
CA PRO A 42 40.45 -18.88 0.26
C PRO A 42 40.82 -20.36 0.12
N GLU A 43 41.18 -21.01 1.23
CA GLU A 43 41.55 -22.43 1.24
C GLU A 43 40.34 -23.34 1.00
N VAL A 44 39.16 -22.90 1.46
CA VAL A 44 37.90 -23.66 1.35
C VAL A 44 37.03 -23.12 0.20
N THR A 45 36.61 -24.00 -0.70
CA THR A 45 35.67 -23.63 -1.77
C THR A 45 34.29 -23.32 -1.19
N MET A 46 33.86 -22.06 -1.25
CA MET A 46 32.53 -21.60 -0.84
C MET A 46 31.51 -21.58 -1.99
N LYS A 47 30.22 -21.52 -1.64
CA LYS A 47 29.14 -21.19 -2.60
C LYS A 47 29.37 -19.80 -3.20
N ARG A 48 29.34 -19.70 -4.53
CA ARG A 48 29.57 -18.43 -5.24
C ARG A 48 28.34 -17.53 -5.21
N LEU A 49 28.57 -16.23 -5.05
CA LEU A 49 27.54 -15.20 -5.14
C LEU A 49 27.41 -14.70 -6.59
N ASN A 50 26.22 -14.82 -7.17
CA ASN A 50 25.97 -14.51 -8.57
C ASN A 50 25.69 -13.01 -8.79
N TRP A 51 26.75 -12.23 -9.05
CA TRP A 51 26.65 -10.79 -9.32
C TRP A 51 26.50 -10.44 -10.80
N SER A 52 25.61 -9.50 -11.12
CA SER A 52 25.66 -8.69 -12.34
C SER A 52 26.79 -7.67 -12.22
N LYS A 53 27.96 -7.98 -12.77
CA LYS A 53 29.17 -7.15 -12.63
C LYS A 53 29.11 -5.89 -13.50
N ILE A 54 29.32 -4.72 -12.91
CA ILE A 54 29.56 -3.45 -13.62
C ILE A 54 31.03 -3.42 -14.07
N ARG A 55 31.29 -3.04 -15.33
CA ARG A 55 32.66 -2.90 -15.84
C ARG A 55 33.25 -1.54 -15.44
N PRO A 56 34.57 -1.42 -15.15
CA PRO A 56 35.18 -0.13 -14.81
C PRO A 56 34.96 0.98 -15.86
N GLN A 57 34.82 0.61 -17.13
CA GLN A 57 34.55 1.53 -18.25
C GLN A 57 33.11 2.08 -18.26
N GLU A 58 32.18 1.47 -17.52
CA GLU A 58 30.78 1.90 -17.40
C GLU A 58 30.57 2.89 -16.24
N MET A 59 31.64 3.18 -15.47
CA MET A 59 31.60 4.06 -14.30
C MET A 59 31.95 5.51 -14.67
N THR A 60 31.36 6.46 -13.95
CA THR A 60 31.74 7.89 -13.99
C THR A 60 32.66 8.25 -12.84
N GLU A 61 33.42 9.34 -12.95
CA GLU A 61 34.31 9.84 -11.89
C GLU A 61 33.58 10.13 -10.55
N SER A 62 32.32 10.55 -10.63
CA SER A 62 31.45 10.78 -9.47
C SER A 62 30.82 9.51 -8.90
N CYS A 63 30.99 8.35 -9.54
CA CYS A 63 30.38 7.10 -9.13
C CYS A 63 30.93 6.63 -7.77
N PHE A 64 30.03 6.19 -6.89
CA PHE A 64 30.37 5.69 -5.55
C PHE A 64 31.46 4.60 -5.58
N TRP A 65 31.41 3.70 -6.57
CA TRP A 65 32.36 2.58 -6.70
C TRP A 65 33.80 3.00 -6.97
N VAL A 66 34.05 4.21 -7.49
CA VAL A 66 35.40 4.78 -7.66
C VAL A 66 36.01 5.14 -6.29
N LYS A 67 35.18 5.48 -5.30
CA LYS A 67 35.57 5.86 -3.93
C LYS A 67 35.44 4.70 -2.93
N ALA A 68 35.09 3.50 -3.40
CA ALA A 68 34.83 2.34 -2.55
C ALA A 68 36.14 1.60 -2.22
N GLU A 69 36.50 1.64 -0.94
CA GLU A 69 37.61 0.91 -0.32
C GLU A 69 37.05 -0.19 0.58
N GLU A 70 37.08 -1.44 0.11
CA GLU A 70 36.67 -2.63 0.89
C GLU A 70 37.75 -3.14 1.84
N ASP A 71 39.04 -2.95 1.52
CA ASP A 71 40.17 -3.49 2.31
C ASP A 71 40.14 -3.03 3.78
N LYS A 72 39.58 -1.84 4.08
CA LYS A 72 39.40 -1.33 5.45
C LYS A 72 38.40 -2.12 6.32
N TYR A 73 37.61 -3.01 5.70
CA TYR A 73 36.70 -3.93 6.38
C TYR A 73 37.22 -5.38 6.38
N GLU A 74 38.43 -5.61 5.89
CA GLU A 74 39.06 -6.93 5.94
C GLU A 74 39.35 -7.32 7.40
N ASN A 75 38.75 -8.44 7.83
CA ASN A 75 38.90 -8.98 9.17
C ASN A 75 38.98 -10.50 9.08
N ALA A 76 40.06 -11.09 9.58
CA ALA A 76 40.34 -12.52 9.46
C ALA A 76 39.25 -13.38 10.11
N ASP A 77 38.80 -13.05 11.33
CA ASP A 77 37.75 -13.80 12.04
C ASP A 77 36.42 -13.79 11.26
N MET A 78 36.09 -12.66 10.63
CA MET A 78 34.91 -12.50 9.79
C MET A 78 35.02 -13.35 8.51
N LEU A 79 36.18 -13.36 7.86
CA LEU A 79 36.43 -14.19 6.67
C LEU A 79 36.42 -15.69 7.00
N CYS A 80 37.08 -16.12 8.08
CA CYS A 80 37.01 -17.50 8.57
C CYS A 80 35.56 -17.93 8.89
N LYS A 81 34.77 -17.04 9.50
CA LYS A 81 33.34 -17.30 9.76
C LYS A 81 32.52 -17.39 8.47
N LEU A 82 32.85 -16.59 7.45
CA LEU A 82 32.25 -16.67 6.12
C LEU A 82 32.54 -18.03 5.48
N GLU A 83 33.80 -18.47 5.51
CA GLU A 83 34.24 -19.77 5.00
C GLU A 83 33.54 -20.93 5.69
N LEU A 84 33.50 -20.94 7.03
CA LEU A 84 32.80 -21.98 7.80
C LEU A 84 31.29 -22.03 7.50
N THR A 85 30.64 -20.87 7.33
CA THR A 85 29.19 -20.78 7.12
C THR A 85 28.77 -21.14 5.68
N PHE A 86 29.60 -20.83 4.68
CA PHE A 86 29.26 -20.95 3.26
C PHE A 86 30.12 -21.94 2.47
N CYS A 87 30.95 -22.73 3.15
CA CYS A 87 31.70 -23.83 2.54
C CYS A 87 30.79 -24.77 1.75
N CYS A 88 31.29 -25.22 0.60
CA CYS A 88 30.75 -26.39 -0.08
C CYS A 88 31.26 -27.61 0.69
N GLN A 89 30.51 -28.05 1.70
CA GLN A 89 30.76 -29.35 2.35
C GLN A 89 30.83 -30.43 1.26
N LYS A 90 32.03 -30.96 1.00
CA LYS A 90 32.14 -32.31 0.45
C LYS A 90 31.54 -33.21 1.51
N ARG A 91 30.44 -33.88 1.19
CA ARG A 91 30.11 -35.10 1.93
C ARG A 91 31.22 -36.07 1.59
N GLU A 92 31.95 -36.50 2.60
CA GLU A 92 32.68 -37.76 2.50
C GLU A 92 31.61 -38.82 2.26
N GLU A 93 31.66 -39.45 1.09
CA GLU A 93 30.76 -40.55 0.76
C GLU A 93 31.24 -41.76 1.56
N GLU A 94 30.74 -41.89 2.78
CA GLU A 94 30.85 -43.13 3.53
C GLU A 94 30.24 -44.27 2.69
N ASP A 95 31.02 -45.33 2.60
CA ASP A 95 30.79 -46.49 1.76
C ASP A 95 29.41 -47.12 2.03
N PHE A 96 28.50 -46.97 1.06
CA PHE A 96 27.20 -47.63 1.04
C PHE A 96 27.04 -48.42 -0.26
N GLU A 97 27.95 -49.38 -0.44
CA GLU A 97 27.80 -50.62 -1.22
C GLU A 97 26.52 -51.41 -0.81
N GLU A 98 25.32 -50.82 -0.99
CA GLU A 98 24.06 -51.55 -1.16
C GLU A 98 22.90 -50.70 -1.72
N LYS A 99 23.06 -50.15 -2.94
CA LYS A 99 21.90 -49.77 -3.76
C LYS A 99 21.91 -50.42 -5.14
N LYS A 100 21.29 -51.61 -5.18
CA LYS A 100 20.80 -52.31 -6.37
C LYS A 100 20.25 -51.33 -7.42
N SER A 101 21.03 -51.15 -8.49
CA SER A 101 20.55 -51.17 -9.88
C SER A 101 19.11 -50.68 -10.15
N ILE A 102 18.79 -49.42 -9.82
CA ILE A 102 17.73 -48.67 -10.52
C ILE A 102 18.37 -47.53 -11.31
N LYS A 103 19.18 -47.91 -12.30
CA LYS A 103 19.30 -47.11 -13.51
C LYS A 103 17.92 -47.09 -14.16
N LYS A 104 17.06 -46.13 -13.78
CA LYS A 104 15.94 -45.74 -14.65
C LYS A 104 16.58 -45.46 -16.00
N ARG A 105 16.26 -46.25 -17.04
CA ARG A 105 16.72 -45.96 -18.40
C ARG A 105 16.25 -44.54 -18.69
N ILE A 106 17.19 -43.61 -18.87
CA ILE A 106 16.86 -42.27 -19.36
C ILE A 106 16.37 -42.51 -20.78
N LYS A 107 15.05 -42.50 -20.96
CA LYS A 107 14.43 -42.70 -22.28
C LYS A 107 14.79 -41.47 -23.10
N GLU A 108 15.45 -41.70 -24.23
CA GLU A 108 15.91 -40.63 -25.10
C GLU A 108 14.72 -39.83 -25.64
N LEU A 109 14.91 -38.51 -25.73
CA LEU A 109 13.93 -37.61 -26.35
C LEU A 109 13.89 -37.86 -27.85
N LYS A 110 12.69 -37.99 -28.41
CA LYS A 110 12.46 -38.24 -29.85
C LYS A 110 11.99 -36.98 -30.60
N VAL A 111 11.25 -36.10 -29.93
CA VAL A 111 10.60 -34.93 -30.56
C VAL A 111 10.80 -33.64 -29.79
N LEU A 112 10.73 -33.68 -28.46
CA LEU A 112 10.86 -32.46 -27.65
C LEU A 112 12.33 -32.05 -27.52
N ASP A 113 12.59 -30.75 -27.56
CA ASP A 113 13.91 -30.24 -27.21
C ASP A 113 14.19 -30.43 -25.70
N PRO A 114 15.47 -30.55 -25.30
CA PRO A 114 15.83 -30.80 -23.91
C PRO A 114 15.29 -29.76 -22.92
N LYS A 115 15.08 -28.51 -23.33
CA LYS A 115 14.65 -27.42 -22.44
C LYS A 115 13.14 -27.45 -22.19
N ILE A 116 12.31 -27.65 -23.22
CA ILE A 116 10.87 -27.88 -23.05
C ILE A 116 10.64 -29.18 -22.27
N ALA A 117 11.34 -30.26 -22.62
CA ALA A 117 11.26 -31.53 -21.91
C ALA A 117 11.63 -31.41 -20.42
N GLN A 118 12.71 -30.69 -20.08
CA GLN A 118 13.10 -30.43 -18.69
C GLN A 118 12.06 -29.59 -17.94
N ASN A 119 11.55 -28.50 -18.55
CA ASN A 119 10.54 -27.64 -17.92
C ASN A 119 9.24 -28.40 -17.64
N LEU A 120 8.77 -29.22 -18.60
CA LEU A 120 7.62 -30.09 -18.42
C LEU A 120 7.87 -31.16 -17.34
N SER A 121 9.04 -31.79 -17.30
CA SER A 121 9.36 -32.77 -16.26
C SER A 121 9.36 -32.16 -14.85
N ILE A 122 9.85 -30.91 -14.70
CA ILE A 122 9.75 -30.16 -13.43
C ILE A 122 8.29 -29.87 -13.07
N PHE A 123 7.49 -29.38 -14.02
CA PHE A 123 6.07 -29.10 -13.81
C PHE A 123 5.29 -30.37 -13.42
N LEU A 124 5.40 -31.45 -14.20
CA LEU A 124 4.69 -32.72 -13.96
C LEU A 124 5.12 -33.36 -12.65
N GLY A 125 6.42 -33.35 -12.32
CA GLY A 125 6.93 -33.87 -11.05
C GLY A 125 6.45 -33.12 -9.81
N SER A 126 6.05 -31.85 -9.97
CA SER A 126 5.41 -31.02 -8.93
C SER A 126 3.90 -31.24 -8.83
N PHE A 127 3.21 -31.44 -9.97
CA PHE A 127 1.75 -31.52 -10.02
C PHE A 127 1.22 -32.94 -9.71
N ARG A 128 1.96 -33.98 -10.13
CA ARG A 128 1.72 -35.40 -9.80
C ARG A 128 0.33 -35.99 -10.11
N VAL A 129 -0.44 -35.34 -10.98
CA VAL A 129 -1.72 -35.86 -11.48
C VAL A 129 -1.52 -36.73 -12.75
N PRO A 130 -2.21 -37.87 -12.89
CA PRO A 130 -2.25 -38.66 -14.13
C PRO A 130 -2.58 -37.82 -15.37
N TYR A 131 -1.82 -37.95 -16.46
CA TYR A 131 -1.97 -37.06 -17.63
C TYR A 131 -3.36 -37.12 -18.28
N GLU A 132 -4.00 -38.29 -18.24
CA GLU A 132 -5.37 -38.45 -18.75
C GLU A 132 -6.37 -37.64 -17.90
N GLU A 133 -6.20 -37.61 -16.58
CA GLU A 133 -7.03 -36.79 -15.68
C GLU A 133 -6.83 -35.28 -15.95
N ILE A 134 -5.59 -34.84 -16.27
CA ILE A 134 -5.33 -33.47 -16.72
C ILE A 134 -6.08 -33.16 -18.03
N LYS A 135 -6.06 -34.07 -19.00
CA LYS A 135 -6.85 -33.95 -20.24
C LYS A 135 -8.35 -33.85 -19.93
N MET A 136 -8.87 -34.69 -19.03
CA MET A 136 -10.28 -34.70 -18.64
C MET A 136 -10.69 -33.39 -17.97
N MET A 137 -9.93 -32.89 -17.00
CA MET A 137 -10.18 -31.58 -16.39
C MET A 137 -10.30 -30.45 -17.43
N ILE A 138 -9.42 -30.44 -18.44
CA ILE A 138 -9.42 -29.42 -19.52
C ILE A 138 -10.65 -29.56 -20.44
N LEU A 139 -11.06 -30.79 -20.78
CA LEU A 139 -12.24 -31.05 -21.62
C LEU A 139 -13.55 -30.74 -20.87
N GLU A 140 -13.62 -31.13 -19.60
CA GLU A 140 -14.79 -30.93 -18.75
C GLU A 140 -14.90 -29.52 -18.19
N VAL A 141 -13.83 -28.71 -18.23
CA VAL A 141 -13.68 -27.41 -17.57
C VAL A 141 -14.06 -27.53 -16.09
N ASP A 142 -13.30 -28.35 -15.34
CA ASP A 142 -13.52 -28.57 -13.91
C ASP A 142 -12.96 -27.40 -13.06
N GLU A 143 -13.86 -26.53 -12.61
CA GLU A 143 -13.54 -25.34 -11.82
C GLU A 143 -13.05 -25.66 -10.41
N THR A 144 -13.22 -26.91 -9.92
CA THR A 144 -12.78 -27.31 -8.57
C THR A 144 -11.31 -27.74 -8.52
N GLN A 145 -10.76 -28.20 -9.65
CA GLN A 145 -9.40 -28.73 -9.75
C GLN A 145 -8.47 -27.87 -10.61
N LEU A 146 -9.00 -27.09 -11.55
CA LEU A 146 -8.21 -26.19 -12.39
C LEU A 146 -7.91 -24.87 -11.67
N SER A 147 -6.71 -24.75 -11.12
CA SER A 147 -6.21 -23.46 -10.59
C SER A 147 -5.63 -22.57 -11.69
N GLU A 148 -5.71 -21.25 -11.50
CA GLU A 148 -5.13 -20.27 -12.43
C GLU A 148 -3.64 -20.52 -12.69
N SER A 149 -2.86 -20.72 -11.61
CA SER A 149 -1.41 -20.95 -11.70
C SER A 149 -1.07 -22.24 -12.44
N MET A 150 -1.91 -23.28 -12.33
CA MET A 150 -1.77 -24.51 -13.12
C MET A 150 -1.95 -24.21 -14.61
N ILE A 151 -3.02 -23.50 -15.00
CA ILE A 151 -3.29 -23.18 -16.41
C ILE A 151 -2.22 -22.25 -16.98
N GLN A 152 -1.75 -21.25 -16.23
CA GLN A 152 -0.64 -20.38 -16.65
C GLN A 152 0.65 -21.18 -16.91
N ASN A 153 1.02 -22.08 -16.00
CA ASN A 153 2.20 -22.92 -16.17
C ASN A 153 2.04 -23.92 -17.33
N LEU A 154 0.83 -24.46 -17.53
CA LEU A 154 0.51 -25.27 -18.70
C LEU A 154 0.73 -24.47 -20.00
N ILE A 155 0.11 -23.29 -20.15
CA ILE A 155 0.28 -22.43 -21.35
C ILE A 155 1.75 -22.09 -21.60
N LYS A 156 2.49 -21.75 -20.54
CA LYS A 156 3.91 -21.34 -20.58
C LYS A 156 4.87 -22.47 -20.98
N HIS A 157 4.54 -23.72 -20.62
CA HIS A 157 5.42 -24.87 -20.82
C HIS A 157 4.91 -25.88 -21.85
N LEU A 158 3.72 -25.67 -22.42
CA LEU A 158 3.16 -26.51 -23.47
C LEU A 158 4.06 -26.50 -24.72
N PRO A 159 4.35 -27.67 -25.32
CA PRO A 159 5.02 -27.74 -26.62
C PRO A 159 4.27 -26.95 -27.70
N GLU A 160 4.96 -26.62 -28.78
CA GLU A 160 4.31 -26.00 -29.94
C GLU A 160 3.39 -26.99 -30.66
N GLN A 161 2.38 -26.47 -31.36
CA GLN A 161 1.37 -27.33 -32.01
C GLN A 161 1.99 -28.32 -33.00
N GLU A 162 3.07 -27.94 -33.68
CA GLU A 162 3.85 -28.81 -34.57
C GLU A 162 4.51 -29.97 -33.81
N GLN A 163 5.07 -29.71 -32.63
CA GLN A 163 5.66 -30.74 -31.76
C GLN A 163 4.59 -31.69 -31.22
N LEU A 164 3.41 -31.18 -30.82
CA LEU A 164 2.27 -32.01 -30.43
C LEU A 164 1.77 -32.90 -31.58
N ASN A 165 1.70 -32.37 -32.81
CA ASN A 165 1.33 -33.11 -34.01
C ASN A 165 2.37 -34.17 -34.40
N ALA A 166 3.65 -33.93 -34.12
CA ALA A 166 4.71 -34.92 -34.30
C ALA A 166 4.61 -36.03 -33.24
N LEU A 167 4.43 -35.66 -31.96
CA LEU A 167 4.23 -36.61 -30.86
C LEU A 167 3.00 -37.51 -31.07
N SER A 168 1.90 -37.00 -31.62
CA SER A 168 0.68 -37.78 -31.85
C SER A 168 0.87 -39.01 -32.74
N LYS A 169 1.97 -39.08 -33.51
CA LYS A 169 2.34 -40.23 -34.34
C LYS A 169 2.98 -41.37 -33.54
N PHE A 170 3.55 -41.09 -32.37
CA PHE A 170 4.24 -42.06 -31.51
C PHE A 170 3.32 -42.77 -30.49
N LYS A 171 1.98 -42.70 -30.67
CA LYS A 171 1.00 -43.36 -29.79
C LYS A 171 1.28 -44.85 -29.56
N ASN A 172 1.71 -45.56 -30.62
CA ASN A 172 2.03 -46.99 -30.54
C ASN A 172 3.29 -47.29 -29.72
N GLU A 173 4.13 -46.29 -29.47
CA GLU A 173 5.39 -46.39 -28.73
C GLU A 173 5.32 -45.67 -27.36
N TYR A 174 4.12 -45.34 -26.87
CA TYR A 174 3.90 -44.55 -25.65
C TYR A 174 4.76 -45.00 -24.46
N ASN A 175 4.80 -46.31 -24.18
CA ASN A 175 5.59 -46.88 -23.08
C ASN A 175 7.11 -46.71 -23.24
N ASN A 176 7.60 -46.43 -24.45
CA ASN A 176 9.01 -46.19 -24.75
C ASN A 176 9.40 -44.70 -24.74
N LEU A 177 8.43 -43.78 -24.67
CA LEU A 177 8.67 -42.33 -24.61
C LEU A 177 9.06 -41.85 -23.21
N SER A 178 9.78 -40.74 -23.17
CA SER A 178 10.07 -40.00 -21.94
C SER A 178 8.80 -39.44 -21.27
N GLU A 179 8.88 -39.11 -19.98
CA GLU A 179 7.75 -38.56 -19.21
C GLU A 179 7.09 -37.31 -19.85
N PRO A 180 7.82 -36.25 -20.25
CA PRO A 180 7.20 -35.08 -20.88
C PRO A 180 6.64 -35.37 -22.28
N GLU A 181 7.17 -36.37 -22.99
CA GLU A 181 6.64 -36.78 -24.30
C GLU A 181 5.37 -37.63 -24.18
N GLN A 182 5.26 -38.48 -23.15
CA GLN A 182 4.01 -39.17 -22.81
C GLN A 182 2.89 -38.17 -22.54
N PHE A 183 3.16 -37.16 -21.71
CA PHE A 183 2.24 -36.05 -21.49
C PHE A 183 1.85 -35.34 -22.80
N GLY A 184 2.83 -35.03 -23.67
CA GLY A 184 2.58 -34.42 -24.97
C GLY A 184 1.75 -35.30 -25.92
N VAL A 185 1.89 -36.63 -25.88
CA VAL A 185 1.02 -37.57 -26.62
C VAL A 185 -0.42 -37.49 -26.12
N VAL A 186 -0.66 -37.51 -24.81
CA VAL A 186 -2.01 -37.39 -24.24
C VAL A 186 -2.63 -36.05 -24.62
N MET A 187 -1.88 -34.96 -24.47
CA MET A 187 -2.33 -33.60 -24.80
C MET A 187 -2.56 -33.38 -26.30
N SER A 188 -1.84 -34.09 -27.18
CA SER A 188 -2.07 -34.03 -28.64
C SER A 188 -3.47 -34.48 -29.07
N ASN A 189 -4.18 -35.24 -28.22
CA ASN A 189 -5.57 -35.64 -28.48
C ASN A 189 -6.57 -34.49 -28.26
N VAL A 190 -6.20 -33.41 -27.57
CA VAL A 190 -7.09 -32.30 -27.27
C VAL A 190 -7.13 -31.31 -28.44
N LYS A 191 -8.20 -31.36 -29.23
CA LYS A 191 -8.39 -30.45 -30.37
C LYS A 191 -8.38 -28.99 -29.91
N ARG A 192 -7.55 -28.15 -30.56
CA ARG A 192 -7.37 -26.71 -30.26
C ARG A 192 -6.97 -26.43 -28.79
N LEU A 193 -6.02 -27.20 -28.25
CA LEU A 193 -5.58 -27.12 -26.85
C LEU A 193 -5.19 -25.71 -26.39
N ARG A 194 -4.38 -24.94 -27.16
CA ARG A 194 -3.98 -23.57 -26.76
C ARG A 194 -5.18 -22.62 -26.60
N PRO A 195 -6.10 -22.47 -27.58
CA PRO A 195 -7.35 -21.73 -27.40
C PRO A 195 -8.19 -22.18 -26.19
N ARG A 196 -8.29 -23.49 -25.92
CA ARG A 196 -9.00 -23.98 -24.72
C ARG A 196 -8.34 -23.49 -23.42
N LEU A 197 -7.03 -23.66 -23.30
CA LEU A 197 -6.30 -23.22 -22.10
C LEU A 197 -6.39 -21.70 -21.91
N SER A 198 -6.26 -20.91 -22.98
CA SER A 198 -6.42 -19.44 -22.90
C SER A 198 -7.83 -19.02 -22.49
N ALA A 199 -8.86 -19.71 -22.98
CA ALA A 199 -10.25 -19.48 -22.58
C ALA A 199 -10.51 -19.85 -21.11
N ILE A 200 -9.96 -20.97 -20.64
CA ILE A 200 -10.04 -21.40 -19.24
C ILE A 200 -9.30 -20.40 -18.33
N LEU A 201 -8.10 -19.95 -18.71
CA LEU A 201 -7.36 -18.95 -17.95
C LEU A 201 -8.16 -17.65 -17.82
N PHE A 202 -8.68 -17.14 -18.95
CA PHE A 202 -9.52 -15.95 -18.94
C PHE A 202 -10.76 -16.15 -18.06
N LYS A 203 -11.40 -17.32 -18.09
CA LYS A 203 -12.53 -17.64 -17.20
C LYS A 203 -12.17 -17.53 -15.72
N LEU A 204 -11.04 -18.09 -15.32
CA LEU A 204 -10.59 -18.07 -13.92
C LEU A 204 -10.20 -16.66 -13.47
N GLN A 205 -9.63 -15.84 -14.36
CA GLN A 205 -9.16 -14.48 -14.04
C GLN A 205 -10.25 -13.40 -14.18
N PHE A 206 -11.34 -13.64 -14.91
CA PHE A 206 -12.29 -12.59 -15.32
C PHE A 206 -12.88 -11.82 -14.12
N GLU A 207 -13.33 -12.53 -13.09
CA GLU A 207 -13.92 -11.90 -11.90
C GLU A 207 -12.91 -11.04 -11.15
N GLU A 208 -11.67 -11.51 -10.99
CA GLU A 208 -10.61 -10.73 -10.35
C GLU A 208 -10.27 -9.48 -11.16
N GLN A 209 -10.11 -9.59 -12.49
CA GLN A 209 -9.86 -8.44 -13.35
C GLN A 209 -10.98 -7.39 -13.25
N VAL A 210 -12.26 -7.81 -13.22
CA VAL A 210 -13.39 -6.90 -13.03
C VAL A 210 -13.34 -6.26 -11.63
N ASN A 211 -13.05 -7.03 -10.59
CA ASN A 211 -12.97 -6.54 -9.21
C ASN A 211 -11.75 -5.65 -8.95
N ASN A 212 -10.69 -5.74 -9.77
CA ASN A 212 -9.54 -4.84 -9.74
C ASN A 212 -9.84 -3.52 -10.49
N ILE A 213 -10.50 -3.56 -11.65
CA ILE A 213 -10.77 -2.37 -12.48
C ILE A 213 -11.95 -1.52 -11.94
N LYS A 214 -13.00 -2.17 -11.41
CA LYS A 214 -14.25 -1.50 -11.01
C LYS A 214 -14.08 -0.48 -9.87
N PRO A 215 -13.34 -0.75 -8.77
CA PRO A 215 -13.17 0.21 -7.68
C PRO A 215 -12.47 1.49 -8.10
N ASP A 216 -11.49 1.38 -9.01
CA ASP A 216 -10.73 2.51 -9.54
C ASP A 216 -11.62 3.44 -10.38
N ILE A 217 -12.42 2.88 -11.29
CA ILE A 217 -13.43 3.63 -12.06
C ILE A 217 -14.42 4.33 -11.12
N MET A 218 -14.88 3.63 -10.07
CA MET A 218 -15.79 4.21 -9.08
C MET A 218 -15.14 5.34 -8.27
N ALA A 219 -13.88 5.19 -7.87
CA ALA A 219 -13.15 6.21 -7.11
C ALA A 219 -12.96 7.49 -7.94
N VAL A 220 -12.53 7.38 -9.20
CA VAL A 220 -12.36 8.53 -10.10
C VAL A 220 -13.70 9.19 -10.42
N SER A 221 -14.74 8.40 -10.69
CA SER A 221 -16.10 8.93 -10.94
C SER A 221 -16.65 9.70 -9.74
N ALA A 222 -16.56 9.11 -8.54
CA ALA A 222 -17.00 9.73 -7.30
C ALA A 222 -16.22 11.01 -7.01
N ALA A 223 -14.88 10.98 -7.10
CA ALA A 223 -14.05 12.18 -6.91
C ALA A 223 -14.43 13.29 -7.91
N CYS A 224 -14.65 12.97 -9.18
CA CYS A 224 -15.08 13.96 -10.18
C CYS A 224 -16.44 14.60 -9.84
N GLU A 225 -17.39 13.81 -9.33
CA GLU A 225 -18.68 14.34 -8.85
C GLU A 225 -18.53 15.17 -7.57
N GLU A 226 -17.74 14.72 -6.60
CA GLU A 226 -17.43 15.42 -5.34
C GLU A 226 -16.81 16.80 -5.60
N ILE A 227 -15.77 16.86 -6.43
CA ILE A 227 -15.07 18.10 -6.79
C ILE A 227 -16.04 19.10 -7.42
N LYS A 228 -16.91 18.66 -8.34
CA LYS A 228 -17.87 19.53 -9.01
C LYS A 228 -19.06 19.95 -8.13
N LYS A 229 -19.50 19.09 -7.21
CA LYS A 229 -20.66 19.34 -6.33
C LYS A 229 -20.30 20.13 -5.07
N SER A 230 -19.03 20.16 -4.65
CA SER A 230 -18.60 20.86 -3.44
C SER A 230 -18.79 22.38 -3.54
N LYS A 231 -19.79 22.86 -2.80
CA LYS A 231 -20.02 24.30 -2.59
C LYS A 231 -18.96 24.91 -1.69
N SER A 232 -18.48 24.15 -0.71
CA SER A 232 -17.40 24.53 0.20
C SER A 232 -16.10 24.81 -0.56
N PHE A 233 -15.74 23.94 -1.50
CA PHE A 233 -14.60 24.18 -2.40
C PHE A 233 -14.83 25.36 -3.33
N SER A 234 -16.03 25.51 -3.90
CA SER A 234 -16.36 26.66 -4.77
C SER A 234 -16.14 28.00 -4.04
N LYS A 235 -16.60 28.12 -2.79
CA LYS A 235 -16.35 29.29 -1.93
C LYS A 235 -14.87 29.51 -1.62
N LEU A 236 -14.09 28.44 -1.41
CA LEU A 236 -12.64 28.54 -1.22
C LEU A 236 -11.96 29.18 -2.44
N LEU A 237 -12.39 28.80 -3.66
CA LEU A 237 -11.85 29.37 -4.89
C LEU A 237 -12.19 30.85 -5.04
N GLU A 238 -13.41 31.25 -4.68
CA GLU A 238 -13.84 32.66 -4.66
C GLU A 238 -13.03 33.50 -3.66
N LEU A 239 -12.77 32.97 -2.45
CA LEU A 239 -11.93 33.64 -1.45
C LEU A 239 -10.47 33.81 -1.94
N VAL A 240 -9.88 32.78 -2.55
CA VAL A 240 -8.54 32.86 -3.13
C VAL A 240 -8.50 33.85 -4.30
N LEU A 241 -9.54 33.90 -5.13
CA LEU A 241 -9.66 34.88 -6.23
C LEU A 241 -9.73 36.31 -5.70
N LEU A 242 -10.52 36.56 -4.64
CA LEU A 242 -10.62 37.85 -3.97
C LEU A 242 -9.26 38.30 -3.39
N MET A 243 -8.62 37.43 -2.60
CA MET A 243 -7.31 37.72 -2.01
C MET A 243 -6.24 37.95 -3.10
N GLY A 244 -6.22 37.10 -4.13
CA GLY A 244 -5.31 37.22 -5.26
C GLY A 244 -5.50 38.53 -6.03
N ASN A 245 -6.73 38.94 -6.31
CA ASN A 245 -7.00 40.21 -7.00
C ASN A 245 -6.63 41.44 -6.15
N TYR A 246 -6.85 41.39 -4.83
CA TYR A 246 -6.45 42.46 -3.92
C TYR A 246 -4.93 42.59 -3.85
N MET A 247 -4.21 41.46 -3.67
CA MET A 247 -2.74 41.45 -3.58
C MET A 247 -2.04 41.83 -4.90
N ASN A 248 -2.64 41.50 -6.05
CA ASN A 248 -2.08 41.80 -7.37
C ASN A 248 -2.54 43.16 -7.93
N ALA A 249 -3.23 44.00 -7.16
CA ALA A 249 -3.73 45.30 -7.61
C ALA A 249 -2.60 46.18 -8.21
N GLY A 250 -2.88 46.81 -9.36
CA GLY A 250 -1.90 47.62 -10.10
C GLY A 250 -0.83 46.83 -10.88
N SER A 251 -0.82 45.50 -10.81
CA SER A 251 0.05 44.64 -11.62
C SER A 251 -0.65 44.11 -12.88
N ARG A 252 0.11 43.46 -13.78
CA ARG A 252 -0.43 42.72 -14.94
C ARG A 252 -1.41 41.60 -14.56
N ASN A 253 -1.39 41.14 -13.31
CA ASN A 253 -2.26 40.06 -12.80
C ASN A 253 -3.50 40.61 -12.06
N ALA A 254 -3.69 41.93 -11.99
CA ALA A 254 -4.91 42.54 -11.44
C ALA A 254 -6.15 42.18 -12.29
N GLN A 255 -7.34 42.26 -11.68
CA GLN A 255 -8.63 42.04 -12.36
C GLN A 255 -8.75 40.68 -13.06
N THR A 256 -8.10 39.66 -12.50
CA THR A 256 -8.19 38.27 -12.96
C THR A 256 -9.57 37.70 -12.66
N PHE A 257 -10.23 37.11 -13.67
CA PHE A 257 -11.55 36.48 -13.52
C PHE A 257 -11.51 35.04 -12.97
N GLY A 258 -10.38 34.37 -13.09
CA GLY A 258 -10.18 33.00 -12.64
C GLY A 258 -8.72 32.56 -12.83
N TYR A 259 -8.29 31.53 -12.10
CA TYR A 259 -6.91 31.04 -12.13
C TYR A 259 -6.89 29.51 -12.27
N ASN A 260 -5.79 28.97 -12.80
CA ASN A 260 -5.62 27.52 -12.92
C ASN A 260 -5.44 26.88 -11.53
N LEU A 261 -6.17 25.80 -11.24
CA LEU A 261 -6.20 25.13 -9.93
C LEU A 261 -4.82 24.66 -9.41
N SER A 262 -3.84 24.37 -10.27
CA SER A 262 -2.44 24.10 -9.87
C SER A 262 -1.79 25.25 -9.08
N SER A 263 -2.37 26.46 -9.15
CA SER A 263 -1.93 27.63 -8.37
C SER A 263 -2.26 27.51 -6.87
N LEU A 264 -3.22 26.67 -6.49
CA LEU A 264 -3.57 26.43 -5.08
C LEU A 264 -2.38 25.88 -4.29
N CYS A 265 -1.61 24.96 -4.89
CA CYS A 265 -0.37 24.41 -4.32
C CYS A 265 0.72 25.47 -4.07
N LYS A 266 0.63 26.65 -4.72
CA LYS A 266 1.60 27.75 -4.63
C LYS A 266 1.25 28.77 -3.53
N LEU A 267 0.07 28.67 -2.91
CA LEU A 267 -0.34 29.55 -1.80
C LEU A 267 0.58 29.42 -0.57
N LYS A 268 1.27 28.28 -0.43
CA LYS A 268 2.29 28.09 0.62
C LYS A 268 3.59 28.86 0.35
N ASP A 269 3.89 29.19 -0.91
CA ASP A 269 5.18 29.77 -1.30
C ASP A 269 5.20 31.30 -1.05
N THR A 270 4.02 31.91 -1.02
CA THR A 270 3.83 33.33 -0.64
C THR A 270 3.87 33.46 0.88
N LYS A 271 4.92 34.08 1.42
CA LYS A 271 5.14 34.26 2.86
C LYS A 271 4.66 35.62 3.38
N SER A 272 4.37 35.68 4.68
CA SER A 272 4.17 36.93 5.41
C SER A 272 5.44 37.80 5.44
N ALA A 273 5.29 39.09 5.72
CA ALA A 273 6.42 40.02 5.84
C ALA A 273 7.42 39.63 6.95
N ASP A 274 6.95 38.97 8.01
CA ASP A 274 7.80 38.44 9.10
C ASP A 274 8.28 36.99 8.85
N GLN A 275 7.93 36.43 7.68
CA GLN A 275 8.27 35.08 7.23
C GLN A 275 7.84 33.92 8.13
N LYS A 276 6.98 34.17 9.13
CA LYS A 276 6.49 33.13 10.06
C LYS A 276 5.29 32.35 9.52
N THR A 277 4.51 32.93 8.62
CA THR A 277 3.28 32.33 8.07
C THR A 277 3.27 32.46 6.55
N THR A 278 2.29 31.83 5.91
CA THR A 278 2.11 31.83 4.45
C THR A 278 0.69 32.28 4.11
N LEU A 279 0.45 32.64 2.84
CA LEU A 279 -0.89 33.00 2.37
C LEU A 279 -1.89 31.85 2.57
N LEU A 280 -1.44 30.59 2.49
CA LEU A 280 -2.26 29.43 2.86
C LEU A 280 -2.67 29.41 4.34
N HIS A 281 -1.75 29.74 5.27
CA HIS A 281 -2.07 29.83 6.70
C HIS A 281 -3.07 30.96 6.99
N PHE A 282 -2.90 32.11 6.32
CA PHE A 282 -3.82 33.25 6.44
C PHE A 282 -5.21 32.91 5.87
N LEU A 283 -5.28 32.25 4.71
CA LEU A 283 -6.53 31.78 4.12
C LEU A 283 -7.28 30.84 5.07
N VAL A 284 -6.58 29.86 5.66
CA VAL A 284 -7.16 28.94 6.63
C VAL A 284 -7.71 29.69 7.86
N GLU A 285 -6.96 30.65 8.39
CA GLU A 285 -7.38 31.47 9.54
C GLU A 285 -8.64 32.28 9.24
N VAL A 286 -8.73 32.91 8.06
CA VAL A 286 -9.94 33.59 7.58
C VAL A 286 -11.11 32.63 7.41
N CYS A 287 -10.87 31.39 6.95
CA CYS A 287 -11.92 30.35 6.90
C CYS A 287 -12.38 29.93 8.30
N GLU A 288 -11.48 29.71 9.26
CA GLU A 288 -11.83 29.34 10.64
C GLU A 288 -12.63 30.44 11.36
N GLU A 289 -12.34 31.71 11.10
CA GLU A 289 -12.98 32.86 11.75
C GLU A 289 -14.30 33.30 11.09
N SER A 290 -14.34 33.36 9.75
CA SER A 290 -15.43 34.00 9.00
C SER A 290 -16.23 33.08 8.08
N TYR A 291 -15.66 31.94 7.65
CA TYR A 291 -16.25 31.08 6.61
C TYR A 291 -16.09 29.59 6.95
N GLN A 292 -16.57 29.19 8.13
CA GLN A 292 -16.36 27.84 8.67
C GLN A 292 -16.91 26.72 7.78
N ASP A 293 -17.94 27.00 6.98
CA ASP A 293 -18.53 26.07 6.03
C ASP A 293 -17.59 25.71 4.87
N VAL A 294 -16.57 26.53 4.61
CA VAL A 294 -15.51 26.25 3.64
C VAL A 294 -14.67 25.06 4.09
N LEU A 295 -14.39 24.92 5.39
CA LEU A 295 -13.52 23.86 5.94
C LEU A 295 -14.02 22.44 5.58
N ASN A 296 -15.33 22.29 5.39
CA ASN A 296 -15.99 21.03 5.03
C ASN A 296 -15.56 20.48 3.66
N PHE A 297 -14.91 21.25 2.78
CA PHE A 297 -14.42 20.76 1.49
C PHE A 297 -13.44 19.58 1.64
N VAL A 298 -12.75 19.50 2.78
CA VAL A 298 -11.85 18.39 3.12
C VAL A 298 -12.63 17.08 3.28
N GLU A 299 -13.87 17.14 3.77
CA GLU A 299 -14.79 16.01 3.96
C GLU A 299 -15.64 15.72 2.72
N ASP A 300 -15.88 16.73 1.87
CA ASP A 300 -16.50 16.54 0.55
C ASP A 300 -15.63 15.64 -0.36
N PHE A 301 -14.30 15.71 -0.23
CA PHE A 301 -13.34 15.03 -1.11
C PHE A 301 -12.90 13.66 -0.54
N GLN A 302 -13.86 12.74 -0.39
CA GLN A 302 -13.64 11.42 0.24
C GLN A 302 -12.88 10.46 -0.69
N HIS A 303 -13.20 10.47 -1.98
CA HIS A 303 -12.62 9.54 -2.95
C HIS A 303 -11.34 10.06 -3.60
N LEU A 304 -11.01 11.34 -3.41
CA LEU A 304 -9.88 12.02 -4.04
C LEU A 304 -8.52 11.34 -3.77
N ASP A 305 -8.27 10.86 -2.54
CA ASP A 305 -6.99 10.18 -2.23
C ASP A 305 -6.80 8.88 -3.04
N LYS A 306 -7.88 8.10 -3.21
CA LYS A 306 -7.86 6.89 -4.04
C LYS A 306 -7.73 7.27 -5.52
N ALA A 307 -8.57 8.19 -5.98
CA ALA A 307 -8.60 8.64 -7.37
C ALA A 307 -7.25 9.22 -7.84
N SER A 308 -6.51 9.91 -6.97
CA SER A 308 -5.17 10.44 -7.26
C SER A 308 -4.07 9.38 -7.49
N LYS A 309 -4.37 8.10 -7.24
CA LYS A 309 -3.45 6.96 -7.41
C LYS A 309 -3.85 6.04 -8.57
N VAL A 310 -5.03 6.28 -9.16
CA VAL A 310 -5.55 5.51 -10.28
C VAL A 310 -4.90 6.00 -11.57
N SER A 311 -4.33 5.08 -12.36
CA SER A 311 -3.83 5.43 -13.69
C SER A 311 -4.89 5.19 -14.77
N ALA A 312 -5.30 6.26 -15.44
CA ALA A 312 -6.27 6.23 -16.53
C ALA A 312 -5.73 5.44 -17.73
N GLU A 313 -4.43 5.56 -18.03
CA GLU A 313 -3.80 4.80 -19.12
C GLU A 313 -3.84 3.28 -18.84
N ASN A 314 -3.61 2.87 -17.59
CA ASN A 314 -3.66 1.47 -17.20
C ASN A 314 -5.09 0.90 -17.15
N LEU A 315 -6.09 1.71 -16.76
CA LEU A 315 -7.50 1.33 -16.86
C LEU A 315 -7.90 1.09 -18.31
N GLU A 316 -7.57 2.02 -19.22
CA GLU A 316 -7.90 1.92 -20.64
C GLU A 316 -7.21 0.69 -21.29
N LYS A 317 -5.93 0.46 -20.98
CA LYS A 317 -5.19 -0.75 -21.41
C LYS A 317 -5.85 -2.03 -20.91
N SER A 318 -6.24 -2.09 -19.64
CA SER A 318 -6.82 -3.28 -19.02
C SER A 318 -8.21 -3.60 -19.58
N LEU A 319 -9.04 -2.59 -19.80
CA LEU A 319 -10.35 -2.74 -20.47
C LEU A 319 -10.19 -3.21 -21.92
N LYS A 320 -9.30 -2.59 -22.70
CA LYS A 320 -9.00 -3.02 -24.08
C LYS A 320 -8.39 -4.43 -24.14
N HIS A 321 -7.68 -4.87 -23.10
CA HIS A 321 -7.18 -6.24 -23.01
C HIS A 321 -8.31 -7.23 -22.76
N MET A 322 -9.15 -6.97 -21.75
CA MET A 322 -10.33 -7.77 -21.43
C MET A 322 -11.31 -7.86 -22.61
N GLU A 323 -11.52 -6.76 -23.34
CA GLU A 323 -12.34 -6.75 -24.55
C GLU A 323 -11.78 -7.70 -25.62
N LYS A 324 -10.47 -7.63 -25.90
CA LYS A 324 -9.80 -8.51 -26.87
C LYS A 324 -9.88 -9.98 -26.45
N GLN A 325 -9.72 -10.29 -25.16
CA GLN A 325 -9.87 -11.65 -24.65
C GLN A 325 -11.31 -12.16 -24.85
N LEU A 326 -12.32 -11.32 -24.58
CA LEU A 326 -13.73 -11.65 -24.78
C LEU A 326 -14.08 -11.84 -26.27
N GLN A 327 -13.60 -10.96 -27.16
CA GLN A 327 -13.79 -11.07 -28.61
C GLN A 327 -13.11 -12.33 -29.17
N GLN A 328 -11.88 -12.62 -28.73
CA GLN A 328 -11.15 -13.83 -29.13
C GLN A 328 -11.88 -15.10 -28.66
N LEU A 329 -12.40 -15.10 -27.43
CA LEU A 329 -13.22 -16.20 -26.92
C LEU A 329 -14.52 -16.39 -27.72
N GLU A 330 -15.23 -15.32 -28.06
CA GLU A 330 -16.45 -15.42 -28.88
C GLU A 330 -16.13 -15.98 -30.29
N LYS A 331 -15.05 -15.55 -30.91
CA LYS A 331 -14.56 -16.10 -32.18
C LYS A 331 -14.17 -17.57 -32.04
N ASP A 332 -13.50 -17.93 -30.96
CA ASP A 332 -13.08 -19.31 -30.71
C ASP A 332 -14.29 -20.22 -30.53
N LEU A 333 -15.28 -19.84 -29.71
CA LEU A 333 -16.52 -20.60 -29.51
C LEU A 333 -17.32 -20.81 -30.81
N GLN A 334 -17.28 -19.87 -31.77
CA GLN A 334 -17.88 -20.03 -33.10
C GLN A 334 -17.10 -20.97 -34.02
N THR A 335 -15.81 -21.19 -33.75
CA THR A 335 -14.88 -21.96 -34.59
C THR A 335 -14.39 -23.25 -33.93
N PHE A 336 -14.94 -23.63 -32.77
CA PHE A 336 -14.69 -24.94 -32.16
C PHE A 336 -15.44 -26.03 -32.95
N PRO A 337 -14.79 -27.17 -33.26
CA PRO A 337 -15.49 -28.30 -33.86
C PRO A 337 -16.56 -28.84 -32.91
N ILE A 338 -17.56 -29.52 -33.47
CA ILE A 338 -18.59 -30.23 -32.70
C ILE A 338 -17.90 -31.28 -31.80
N PRO A 339 -18.27 -31.40 -30.51
CA PRO A 339 -17.78 -32.44 -29.63
C PRO A 339 -17.96 -33.85 -30.20
N GLU A 340 -16.86 -34.58 -30.36
CA GLU A 340 -16.83 -36.02 -30.69
C GLU A 340 -16.71 -36.90 -29.43
N ASP A 341 -16.37 -36.30 -28.28
CA ASP A 341 -16.20 -36.95 -26.99
C ASP A 341 -17.27 -36.44 -26.01
N ASN A 342 -17.93 -37.35 -25.29
CA ASN A 342 -18.95 -37.04 -24.29
C ASN A 342 -18.42 -36.17 -23.12
N HIS A 343 -17.11 -36.16 -22.92
CA HIS A 343 -16.45 -35.35 -21.88
C HIS A 343 -16.07 -33.95 -22.35
N ASP A 344 -16.15 -33.65 -23.66
CA ASP A 344 -15.89 -32.30 -24.18
C ASP A 344 -17.08 -31.37 -23.93
N LYS A 345 -17.17 -30.92 -22.67
CA LYS A 345 -18.19 -30.00 -22.15
C LYS A 345 -17.80 -28.52 -22.35
N PHE A 346 -16.66 -28.26 -22.99
CA PHE A 346 -16.06 -26.92 -23.12
C PHE A 346 -17.01 -25.92 -23.77
N VAL A 347 -17.56 -26.23 -24.95
CA VAL A 347 -18.44 -25.30 -25.68
C VAL A 347 -19.70 -25.00 -24.87
N THR A 348 -20.28 -26.01 -24.21
CA THR A 348 -21.46 -25.87 -23.36
C THR A 348 -21.19 -24.97 -22.16
N LYS A 349 -20.18 -25.28 -21.34
CA LYS A 349 -19.84 -24.48 -20.14
C LYS A 349 -19.41 -23.06 -20.51
N MET A 350 -18.52 -22.90 -21.48
CA MET A 350 -18.04 -21.57 -21.89
C MET A 350 -19.14 -20.73 -22.53
N SER A 351 -20.02 -21.31 -23.36
CA SER A 351 -21.14 -20.54 -23.93
C SER A 351 -22.12 -20.06 -22.86
N ILE A 352 -22.41 -20.89 -21.85
CA ILE A 352 -23.30 -20.50 -20.74
C ILE A 352 -22.65 -19.40 -19.89
N SER A 353 -21.41 -19.57 -19.42
CA SER A 353 -20.74 -18.57 -18.57
C SER A 353 -20.44 -17.24 -19.29
N PHE A 354 -19.97 -17.28 -20.56
CA PHE A 354 -19.45 -16.09 -21.24
C PHE A 354 -20.44 -15.45 -22.21
N ARG A 355 -21.23 -16.26 -22.92
CA ARG A 355 -22.10 -15.77 -24.00
C ARG A 355 -23.52 -15.50 -23.54
N ALA A 356 -24.04 -16.29 -22.59
CA ALA A 356 -25.46 -16.30 -22.27
C ALA A 356 -25.89 -15.35 -21.14
N LEU A 357 -25.11 -15.23 -20.04
CA LEU A 357 -25.65 -14.62 -18.81
C LEU A 357 -24.77 -13.65 -17.99
N HIS A 358 -23.43 -13.72 -18.02
CA HIS A 358 -22.62 -12.95 -17.06
C HIS A 358 -21.48 -12.13 -17.69
N ALA A 359 -20.39 -12.77 -18.16
CA ALA A 359 -19.16 -12.03 -18.45
C ALA A 359 -19.30 -10.90 -19.50
N LYS A 360 -20.06 -11.13 -20.57
CA LYS A 360 -20.32 -10.10 -21.60
C LYS A 360 -21.18 -8.95 -21.08
N GLU A 361 -22.14 -9.21 -20.19
CA GLU A 361 -22.98 -8.17 -19.59
C GLU A 361 -22.19 -7.34 -18.58
N ASP A 362 -21.37 -8.00 -17.74
CA ASP A 362 -20.56 -7.33 -16.73
C ASP A 362 -19.41 -6.52 -17.35
N PHE A 363 -18.78 -7.02 -18.42
CA PHE A 363 -17.88 -6.21 -19.24
C PHE A 363 -18.60 -4.98 -19.83
N GLN A 364 -19.81 -5.14 -20.38
CA GLN A 364 -20.59 -4.00 -20.89
C GLN A 364 -21.00 -3.00 -19.80
N LYS A 365 -21.30 -3.46 -18.58
CA LYS A 365 -21.52 -2.56 -17.42
C LYS A 365 -20.23 -1.80 -17.10
N LEU A 366 -19.09 -2.50 -17.01
CA LEU A 366 -17.79 -1.91 -16.69
C LEU A 366 -17.33 -0.89 -17.75
N ALA A 367 -17.49 -1.21 -19.04
CA ALA A 367 -17.18 -0.31 -20.15
C ALA A 367 -18.08 0.95 -20.14
N ARG A 368 -19.37 0.81 -19.85
CA ARG A 368 -20.28 1.98 -19.68
C ARG A 368 -19.91 2.82 -18.45
N MET A 369 -19.47 2.19 -17.36
CA MET A 369 -18.96 2.92 -16.18
C MET A 369 -17.68 3.70 -16.54
N HIS A 370 -16.77 3.11 -17.31
CA HIS A 370 -15.59 3.81 -17.82
C HIS A 370 -15.98 4.99 -18.72
N GLU A 371 -16.81 4.78 -19.74
CA GLU A 371 -17.25 5.86 -20.64
C GLU A 371 -17.96 7.01 -19.88
N ASN A 372 -18.69 6.70 -18.80
CA ASN A 372 -19.29 7.71 -17.93
C ASN A 372 -18.23 8.44 -17.08
N MET A 373 -17.27 7.72 -16.50
CA MET A 373 -16.10 8.31 -15.84
C MET A 373 -15.34 9.25 -16.78
N GLU A 374 -15.20 8.89 -18.06
CA GLU A 374 -14.55 9.72 -19.05
C GLU A 374 -15.30 11.03 -19.30
N LYS A 375 -16.62 10.95 -19.48
CA LYS A 375 -17.49 12.13 -19.61
C LYS A 375 -17.46 12.99 -18.35
N LEU A 376 -17.38 12.39 -17.16
CA LEU A 376 -17.25 13.12 -15.90
C LEU A 376 -15.93 13.90 -15.82
N TYR A 377 -14.77 13.31 -16.15
CA TYR A 377 -13.51 14.06 -16.14
C TYR A 377 -13.53 15.19 -17.18
N GLN A 378 -14.05 14.95 -18.39
CA GLN A 378 -14.13 15.99 -19.43
C GLN A 378 -14.99 17.17 -18.97
N ASN A 379 -16.08 16.88 -18.25
CA ASN A 379 -16.97 17.88 -17.69
C ASN A 379 -16.31 18.69 -16.56
N VAL A 380 -15.58 18.04 -15.64
CA VAL A 380 -14.81 18.71 -14.57
C VAL A 380 -13.71 19.60 -15.16
N MET A 381 -12.95 19.09 -16.12
CA MET A 381 -11.87 19.84 -16.79
C MET A 381 -12.42 21.05 -17.53
N GLY A 382 -13.54 20.90 -18.26
CA GLY A 382 -14.23 22.02 -18.89
C GLY A 382 -14.79 23.04 -17.88
N TYR A 383 -15.33 22.58 -16.76
CA TYR A 383 -15.88 23.42 -15.69
C TYR A 383 -14.82 24.33 -15.04
N TYR A 384 -13.59 23.83 -14.85
CA TYR A 384 -12.46 24.61 -14.31
C TYR A 384 -11.52 25.18 -15.40
N ALA A 385 -11.92 25.16 -16.67
CA ALA A 385 -11.15 25.65 -17.82
C ALA A 385 -9.71 25.06 -17.92
N ILE A 386 -9.57 23.77 -17.62
CA ILE A 386 -8.30 23.04 -17.70
C ILE A 386 -8.13 22.43 -19.10
N ASP A 387 -6.94 22.62 -19.67
CA ASP A 387 -6.57 22.11 -20.99
C ASP A 387 -6.10 20.65 -20.90
N LEU A 388 -6.96 19.73 -21.36
CA LEU A 388 -6.71 18.29 -21.43
C LEU A 388 -5.42 17.90 -22.20
N LYS A 389 -4.84 18.81 -23.00
CA LYS A 389 -3.58 18.56 -23.71
C LYS A 389 -2.34 18.87 -22.88
N LYS A 390 -2.49 19.55 -21.74
CA LYS A 390 -1.38 20.06 -20.91
C LYS A 390 -1.33 19.43 -19.52
N VAL A 391 -2.46 18.95 -19.02
CA VAL A 391 -2.59 18.36 -17.68
C VAL A 391 -3.39 17.08 -17.81
N SER A 392 -2.80 15.96 -17.41
CA SER A 392 -3.51 14.68 -17.34
C SER A 392 -4.51 14.67 -16.16
N VAL A 393 -5.49 13.75 -16.23
CA VAL A 393 -6.46 13.57 -15.13
C VAL A 393 -5.77 13.17 -13.83
N GLU A 394 -4.73 12.33 -13.94
CA GLU A 394 -3.91 11.86 -12.83
C GLU A 394 -3.21 13.04 -12.13
N GLU A 395 -2.46 13.86 -12.89
CA GLU A 395 -1.80 15.07 -12.36
C GLU A 395 -2.78 16.05 -11.71
N PHE A 396 -3.94 16.30 -12.32
CA PHE A 396 -4.96 17.18 -11.76
C PHE A 396 -5.48 16.70 -10.40
N LEU A 397 -5.83 15.41 -10.30
CA LEU A 397 -6.32 14.82 -9.05
C LEU A 397 -5.21 14.74 -8.00
N THR A 398 -3.97 14.47 -8.40
CA THR A 398 -2.79 14.52 -7.53
C THR A 398 -2.54 15.92 -6.99
N ASP A 399 -2.56 16.97 -7.83
CA ASP A 399 -2.40 18.36 -7.40
C ASP A 399 -3.50 18.80 -6.43
N LEU A 400 -4.75 18.40 -6.68
CA LEU A 400 -5.85 18.73 -5.79
C LEU A 400 -5.77 17.97 -4.45
N ASN A 401 -5.34 16.70 -4.45
CA ASN A 401 -5.09 15.95 -3.22
C ASN A 401 -3.92 16.54 -2.43
N ASN A 402 -2.84 16.94 -3.12
CA ASN A 402 -1.71 17.66 -2.55
C ASN A 402 -2.15 18.96 -1.88
N PHE A 403 -2.98 19.77 -2.54
CA PHE A 403 -3.55 20.97 -1.94
C PHE A 403 -4.42 20.67 -0.71
N ARG A 404 -5.30 19.66 -0.77
CA ARG A 404 -6.12 19.21 0.37
C ARG A 404 -5.24 18.84 1.57
N MET A 405 -4.17 18.07 1.35
CA MET A 405 -3.20 17.74 2.41
C MET A 405 -2.49 18.97 2.97
N MET A 406 -2.05 19.91 2.12
CA MET A 406 -1.43 21.16 2.56
C MET A 406 -2.40 22.03 3.38
N PHE A 407 -3.67 22.10 2.99
CA PHE A 407 -4.70 22.83 3.73
C PHE A 407 -4.94 22.20 5.12
N MET A 408 -5.11 20.88 5.19
CA MET A 408 -5.24 20.15 6.47
C MET A 408 -4.02 20.33 7.37
N GLN A 409 -2.82 20.43 6.80
CA GLN A 409 -1.60 20.69 7.56
C GLN A 409 -1.55 22.15 8.07
N ALA A 410 -1.89 23.13 7.24
CA ALA A 410 -1.97 24.53 7.63
C ALA A 410 -3.00 24.78 8.76
N VAL A 411 -4.13 24.06 8.78
CA VAL A 411 -5.08 24.05 9.92
C VAL A 411 -4.38 23.60 11.22
N LYS A 412 -3.68 22.46 11.19
CA LYS A 412 -2.95 21.94 12.37
C LYS A 412 -1.83 22.88 12.82
N GLU A 413 -1.14 23.50 11.88
CA GLU A 413 -0.06 24.46 12.15
C GLU A 413 -0.60 25.77 12.73
N ASN A 414 -1.74 26.28 12.24
CA ASN A 414 -2.45 27.43 12.83
C ASN A 414 -2.93 27.16 14.27
N VAL A 415 -3.50 25.99 14.56
CA VAL A 415 -3.91 25.61 15.93
C VAL A 415 -2.68 25.60 16.85
N ARG A 416 -1.61 24.91 16.45
CA ARG A 416 -0.36 24.84 17.21
C ARG A 416 0.29 26.22 17.41
N ARG A 417 0.18 27.12 16.43
CA ARG A 417 0.64 28.52 16.54
C ARG A 417 -0.15 29.28 17.60
N ARG A 418 -1.49 29.25 17.54
CA ARG A 418 -2.38 29.92 18.52
C ARG A 418 -2.13 29.41 19.96
N GLU A 419 -1.94 28.11 20.15
CA GLU A 419 -1.57 27.53 21.45
C GLU A 419 -0.21 28.03 21.96
N ALA A 420 0.79 28.11 21.09
CA ALA A 420 2.13 28.59 21.43
C ALA A 420 2.13 30.09 21.78
N GLU A 421 1.39 30.91 21.03
CA GLU A 421 1.22 32.34 21.26
C GLU A 421 0.51 32.62 22.59
N GLU A 422 -0.59 31.93 22.88
CA GLU A 422 -1.29 32.07 24.17
C GLU A 422 -0.43 31.59 25.34
N LYS A 423 0.36 30.51 25.17
CA LYS A 423 1.34 30.07 26.17
C LYS A 423 2.43 31.11 26.41
N GLN A 424 2.94 31.74 25.36
CA GLN A 424 3.92 32.83 25.47
C GLN A 424 3.31 34.08 26.13
N ARG A 425 2.07 34.45 25.79
CA ARG A 425 1.33 35.56 26.41
C ARG A 425 1.16 35.34 27.92
N ARG A 426 0.72 34.14 28.32
CA ARG A 426 0.61 33.74 29.74
C ARG A 426 1.97 33.78 30.46
N ALA A 427 3.03 33.28 29.82
CA ALA A 427 4.38 33.32 30.38
C ALA A 427 4.90 34.76 30.56
N LYS A 428 4.64 35.66 29.61
CA LYS A 428 5.01 37.08 29.68
C LYS A 428 4.29 37.79 30.83
N ILE A 429 2.96 37.63 30.93
CA ILE A 429 2.16 38.19 32.03
C ILE A 429 2.62 37.65 33.40
N ALA A 430 2.95 36.36 33.49
CA ALA A 430 3.49 35.76 34.71
C ALA A 430 4.87 36.34 35.09
N LYS A 431 5.74 36.57 34.11
CA LYS A 431 7.06 37.19 34.32
C LYS A 431 6.93 38.65 34.78
N GLU A 432 6.12 39.46 34.09
CA GLU A 432 5.86 40.87 34.45
C GLU A 432 5.27 40.99 35.86
N LYS A 433 4.34 40.10 36.23
CA LYS A 433 3.78 40.04 37.59
C LYS A 433 4.84 39.67 38.64
N ALA A 434 5.71 38.70 38.35
CA ALA A 434 6.79 38.30 39.25
C ALA A 434 7.87 39.39 39.40
N GLU A 435 8.18 40.13 38.33
CA GLU A 435 9.10 41.27 38.37
C GLU A 435 8.51 42.45 39.17
N LYS A 436 7.21 42.75 38.99
CA LYS A 436 6.49 43.74 39.80
C LYS A 436 6.49 43.39 41.28
N GLU A 437 6.18 42.14 41.64
CA GLU A 437 6.21 41.67 43.03
C GLU A 437 7.64 41.71 43.62
N LYS A 438 8.66 41.38 42.83
CA LYS A 438 10.07 41.49 43.22
C LYS A 438 10.47 42.94 43.48
N LEU A 439 10.06 43.88 42.63
CA LEU A 439 10.34 45.31 42.80
C LEU A 439 9.62 45.88 44.02
N GLU A 440 8.36 45.53 44.24
CA GLU A 440 7.59 45.92 45.43
C GLU A 440 8.25 45.43 46.73
N ARG A 441 8.70 44.16 46.76
CA ARG A 441 9.49 43.61 47.87
C ARG A 441 10.80 44.38 48.09
N GLN A 442 11.50 44.79 47.03
CA GLN A 442 12.72 45.59 47.13
C GLN A 442 12.45 47.01 47.64
N GLN A 443 11.40 47.69 47.16
CA GLN A 443 10.99 49.01 47.64
C GLN A 443 10.52 48.98 49.10
N LYS A 444 9.78 47.94 49.50
CA LYS A 444 9.39 47.72 50.90
C LYS A 444 10.61 47.47 51.80
N LYS A 445 11.62 46.71 51.31
CA LYS A 445 12.91 46.56 52.02
C LYS A 445 13.64 47.90 52.12
N LYS A 446 13.74 48.68 51.04
CA LYS A 446 14.40 50.01 51.06
C LYS A 446 13.73 50.97 52.06
N ARG A 447 12.41 51.11 52.03
CA ARG A 447 11.68 51.94 53.00
C ARG A 447 11.91 51.52 54.45
N LEU A 448 12.02 50.22 54.73
CA LEU A 448 12.37 49.69 56.06
C LEU A 448 13.84 49.92 56.48
N LEU A 449 14.72 50.32 55.55
CA LEU A 449 16.09 50.78 55.85
C LEU A 449 16.19 52.31 55.92
N GLU A 450 15.57 53.04 54.98
CA GLU A 450 15.58 54.51 54.92
C GLU A 450 14.90 55.13 56.15
N MET A 451 13.77 54.57 56.59
CA MET A 451 13.06 54.96 57.83
C MET A 451 13.86 54.63 59.12
N LYS A 452 15.07 54.07 59.00
CA LYS A 452 16.01 53.79 60.11
C LYS A 452 17.32 54.60 60.05
N THR A 453 17.52 55.44 59.02
CA THR A 453 18.74 56.24 58.87
C THR A 453 18.57 57.73 59.22
N GLU A 454 17.33 58.20 59.40
CA GLU A 454 17.03 59.60 59.78
C GLU A 454 16.83 59.80 61.29
N GLY A 455 17.05 58.76 62.11
CA GLY A 455 17.01 58.81 63.57
C GLY A 455 18.28 58.24 64.19
N GLU A 456 18.76 58.92 65.24
CA GLU A 456 20.05 58.77 65.94
C GLU A 456 20.62 57.34 66.09
N GLU A 457 21.95 57.23 65.98
CA GLU A 457 22.71 55.99 65.74
C GLU A 457 22.59 54.90 66.84
N THR A 458 21.95 55.18 67.97
CA THR A 458 21.82 54.29 69.13
C THR A 458 20.66 53.28 69.06
N GLY A 459 19.68 53.44 68.16
CA GLY A 459 18.44 52.61 68.12
C GLY A 459 18.41 51.44 67.12
N VAL A 460 19.43 51.32 66.25
CA VAL A 460 19.36 50.47 65.04
C VAL A 460 19.30 48.96 65.35
N MET A 461 20.02 48.52 66.40
CA MET A 461 20.11 47.11 66.81
C MET A 461 18.77 46.60 67.37
N ASP A 462 18.16 47.34 68.29
CA ASP A 462 16.90 46.94 68.92
C ASP A 462 15.73 46.98 67.93
N SER A 463 15.71 47.97 67.04
CA SER A 463 14.76 48.00 65.91
C SER A 463 14.97 46.85 64.90
N LEU A 464 16.13 46.19 64.87
CA LEU A 464 16.35 44.96 64.10
C LEU A 464 15.87 43.73 64.87
N LEU A 465 16.19 43.63 66.16
CA LEU A 465 15.74 42.55 67.04
C LEU A 465 14.21 42.52 67.16
N GLU A 466 13.55 43.66 67.35
CA GLU A 466 12.08 43.76 67.38
C GLU A 466 11.45 43.38 66.04
N ALA A 467 12.04 43.77 64.91
CA ALA A 467 11.55 43.39 63.58
C ALA A 467 11.70 41.87 63.33
N LEU A 468 12.72 41.23 63.88
CA LEU A 468 12.93 39.78 63.84
C LEU A 468 11.96 39.05 64.79
N GLN A 469 11.76 39.57 66.01
CA GLN A 469 10.96 38.98 67.08
C GLN A 469 9.45 39.12 66.86
N SER A 470 8.99 40.27 66.35
CA SER A 470 7.61 40.48 65.85
C SER A 470 7.31 39.73 64.54
N GLY A 471 8.33 39.10 63.95
CA GLY A 471 8.27 38.42 62.65
C GLY A 471 8.08 39.35 61.44
N ALA A 472 8.06 40.68 61.64
CA ALA A 472 7.91 41.69 60.59
C ALA A 472 8.96 41.52 59.47
N ALA A 473 10.21 41.20 59.84
CA ALA A 473 11.32 40.97 58.93
C ALA A 473 11.16 39.74 57.99
N PHE A 474 10.28 38.79 58.33
CA PHE A 474 10.14 37.51 57.61
C PHE A 474 8.75 37.26 57.00
N ARG A 475 7.80 38.20 57.09
CA ARG A 475 6.37 37.96 56.76
C ARG A 475 6.12 37.35 55.37
N ASP A 476 6.91 37.71 54.36
CA ASP A 476 6.62 37.33 52.98
C ASP A 476 7.11 35.92 52.56
N ARG A 477 7.93 35.22 53.37
CA ARG A 477 8.33 33.81 53.05
C ARG A 477 7.24 32.78 53.38
N ARG A 478 6.15 33.19 54.06
CA ARG A 478 5.07 32.31 54.53
C ARG A 478 3.79 32.32 53.68
N LYS A 479 3.70 33.15 52.62
CA LYS A 479 2.64 33.01 51.61
C LYS A 479 2.93 31.86 50.64
N ARG A 480 2.91 30.62 51.16
CA ARG A 480 2.49 29.49 50.33
C ARG A 480 1.04 29.74 49.94
N THR A 481 0.69 29.49 48.68
CA THR A 481 -0.69 29.53 48.18
C THR A 481 -1.62 28.78 49.12
N PRO A 482 -2.75 29.37 49.56
CA PRO A 482 -3.72 28.62 50.35
C PRO A 482 -4.26 27.47 49.50
N ARG A 483 -4.17 26.24 50.04
CA ARG A 483 -5.04 25.15 49.56
C ARG A 483 -6.46 25.53 49.95
N SER A 484 -7.30 25.85 48.96
CA SER A 484 -8.74 25.94 49.17
C SER A 484 -9.30 24.55 49.44
N LYS A 485 -9.73 24.32 50.68
CA LYS A 485 -10.66 23.28 51.14
C LYS A 485 -11.28 23.75 52.45
N ASP A 486 -12.52 23.43 52.84
CA ASP A 486 -13.79 23.03 52.19
C ASP A 486 -14.82 23.07 53.36
N ILE A 487 -16.09 23.42 53.15
CA ILE A 487 -17.16 23.18 54.16
C ILE A 487 -18.50 22.86 53.42
N PRO A 488 -19.39 21.99 53.95
CA PRO A 488 -19.49 20.63 53.39
C PRO A 488 -20.92 20.01 53.36
N GLN A 489 -20.98 18.66 53.31
CA GLN A 489 -22.12 17.72 53.51
C GLN A 489 -22.92 17.38 52.23
N ASN A 490 -23.19 16.12 51.86
CA ASN A 490 -23.07 14.79 52.51
C ASN A 490 -22.72 13.70 51.44
N LEU A 491 -22.38 12.42 51.69
CA LEU A 491 -22.28 11.60 52.93
C LEU A 491 -21.15 10.51 52.81
N SER A 492 -21.34 9.30 53.36
CA SER A 492 -20.40 8.15 53.51
C SER A 492 -20.98 6.86 52.86
N PRO A 493 -20.42 5.61 52.98
CA PRO A 493 -19.20 5.13 53.69
C PRO A 493 -18.26 4.10 52.98
N THR A 494 -16.99 4.06 53.45
CA THR A 494 -16.10 2.90 53.79
C THR A 494 -16.08 1.63 52.86
N THR A 495 -14.94 1.02 52.47
CA THR A 495 -13.94 0.38 53.37
C THR A 495 -12.70 -0.25 52.66
N GLN A 496 -11.48 0.00 53.19
CA GLN A 496 -10.21 -0.81 53.11
C GLN A 496 -9.53 -1.00 51.72
N ARG A 497 -8.20 -1.17 51.56
CA ARG A 497 -7.00 -1.44 52.43
C ARG A 497 -5.70 -1.13 51.61
N PRO A 498 -4.44 -1.28 52.12
CA PRO A 498 -3.81 -0.87 53.37
C PRO A 498 -2.61 0.12 53.13
N VAL A 499 -1.77 0.34 54.15
CA VAL A 499 -0.72 1.38 54.27
C VAL A 499 0.62 0.74 54.76
N LEU A 500 1.69 1.56 54.89
CA LEU A 500 2.92 1.39 55.75
C LEU A 500 4.17 0.81 55.04
N LYS A 501 5.43 1.15 55.38
CA LYS A 501 6.08 2.16 56.29
C LYS A 501 7.53 2.41 55.80
N ALA A 502 8.09 3.62 55.82
CA ALA A 502 9.01 4.19 56.84
C ALA A 502 10.21 3.29 57.21
N CYS A 503 11.47 3.67 56.96
CA CYS A 503 12.44 4.33 57.88
C CYS A 503 13.88 4.01 57.36
N ASN A 504 15.02 4.62 57.72
CA ASN A 504 15.42 5.91 58.30
C ASN A 504 16.96 6.07 58.15
N HIS A 505 17.47 7.30 58.33
CA HIS A 505 18.81 7.64 58.85
C HIS A 505 20.10 7.63 57.98
N GLU A 506 20.85 8.71 58.22
CA GLU A 506 22.31 8.83 58.38
C GLU A 506 23.34 8.91 57.22
N ASN A 507 23.91 10.12 57.16
CA ASN A 507 25.34 10.45 57.22
C ASN A 507 26.27 10.43 55.97
N GLN A 508 27.12 11.47 55.99
CA GLN A 508 28.45 11.62 55.37
C GLN A 508 28.64 12.09 53.90
N LYS A 509 29.79 12.75 53.76
CA LYS A 509 30.35 13.54 52.64
C LYS A 509 30.61 12.72 51.37
N GLY A 510 30.56 13.38 50.21
CA GLY A 510 31.18 12.90 48.97
C GLY A 510 30.95 13.85 47.79
N GLN A 511 32.00 14.13 47.01
CA GLN A 511 31.91 14.82 45.71
C GLN A 511 31.83 13.79 44.55
N PRO A 512 31.62 14.21 43.28
CA PRO A 512 30.90 13.37 42.31
C PRO A 512 31.78 12.50 41.41
N GLU A 513 31.29 11.31 41.07
CA GLU A 513 31.75 10.53 39.91
C GLU A 513 30.59 9.88 39.13
N LYS A 514 30.78 9.67 37.83
CA LYS A 514 29.94 8.80 36.98
C LYS A 514 30.43 7.35 37.12
N PRO A 515 29.58 6.34 36.88
CA PRO A 515 29.79 5.55 35.66
C PRO A 515 28.51 4.98 34.99
N CYS A 516 28.74 4.25 33.89
CA CYS A 516 27.77 3.67 32.96
C CYS A 516 27.04 2.41 33.45
N SER A 517 25.94 2.05 32.76
CA SER A 517 25.78 0.69 32.18
C SER A 517 24.64 0.59 31.15
N HIS A 518 24.91 -0.17 30.07
CA HIS A 518 24.08 -1.07 29.24
C HIS A 518 22.53 -1.11 29.51
N HIS A 519 21.64 -1.26 28.52
CA HIS A 519 21.64 -2.35 27.53
C HIS A 519 20.76 -2.12 26.27
N SER A 520 21.31 -2.54 25.13
CA SER A 520 20.72 -3.31 24.00
C SER A 520 19.26 -3.15 23.51
N ILE A 521 19.18 -2.98 22.19
CA ILE A 521 18.02 -3.22 21.31
C ILE A 521 17.74 -4.72 21.15
N SER A 522 16.48 -5.13 21.05
CA SER A 522 16.09 -6.27 20.18
C SER A 522 14.68 -6.08 19.60
N LEU A 523 14.57 -6.28 18.29
CA LEU A 523 13.31 -6.62 17.62
C LEU A 523 12.85 -8.01 18.07
N ASN A 524 11.55 -8.30 17.95
CA ASN A 524 11.06 -9.65 17.70
C ASN A 524 9.70 -9.62 16.99
N SER A 525 9.60 -10.44 15.94
CA SER A 525 8.35 -10.77 15.24
C SER A 525 7.92 -12.15 15.72
N THR A 526 6.69 -12.31 16.21
CA THR A 526 6.23 -13.59 16.78
C THR A 526 5.00 -14.12 16.05
N ARG A 527 5.17 -15.34 15.55
CA ARG A 527 4.20 -16.21 14.87
C ARG A 527 3.21 -16.81 15.87
N SER A 528 1.91 -16.78 15.58
CA SER A 528 0.87 -17.40 16.41
C SER A 528 0.67 -18.90 16.09
N PRO A 529 0.39 -19.77 17.08
CA PRO A 529 0.17 -21.21 16.88
C PRO A 529 -1.33 -21.61 16.83
N VAL A 530 -1.56 -22.87 16.46
CA VAL A 530 -2.87 -23.57 16.44
C VAL A 530 -3.06 -24.38 17.73
N THR A 531 -4.29 -24.42 18.28
CA THR A 531 -4.75 -25.45 19.24
C THR A 531 -6.21 -25.85 18.98
N LYS A 532 -6.62 -27.00 19.54
CA LYS A 532 -7.75 -27.85 19.09
C LYS A 532 -9.03 -27.73 19.92
N GLU A 533 -10.06 -28.40 19.39
CA GLU A 533 -11.43 -28.62 19.86
C GLU A 533 -11.59 -29.20 21.29
N VAL A 534 -12.81 -29.06 21.83
CA VAL A 534 -13.46 -30.03 22.75
C VAL A 534 -14.92 -30.22 22.30
N THR A 535 -15.38 -31.47 22.29
CA THR A 535 -16.74 -31.93 21.91
C THR A 535 -17.39 -32.64 23.11
N TYR A 536 -18.72 -32.64 23.24
CA TYR A 536 -19.61 -33.68 23.83
C TYR A 536 -21.08 -33.20 23.69
N ASP A 537 -21.94 -33.83 22.87
CA ASP A 537 -22.88 -34.94 23.15
C ASP A 537 -24.22 -34.51 23.83
N VAL A 538 -25.40 -35.15 23.63
CA VAL A 538 -26.00 -35.89 22.50
C VAL A 538 -27.50 -36.16 22.81
N GLU A 539 -28.38 -36.21 21.78
CA GLU A 539 -29.77 -36.80 21.78
C GLU A 539 -30.83 -36.30 22.82
N THR A 540 -32.14 -36.61 22.74
CA THR A 540 -32.99 -37.37 21.79
C THR A 540 -34.43 -36.80 21.76
N SER A 541 -35.15 -36.89 20.63
CA SER A 541 -36.48 -37.54 20.54
C SER A 541 -37.14 -37.44 19.15
N SER A 542 -37.89 -38.50 18.80
CA SER A 542 -38.33 -38.81 17.42
C SER A 542 -39.85 -38.74 17.23
N LYS A 543 -40.31 -38.65 15.95
CA LYS A 543 -41.51 -39.27 15.31
C LYS A 543 -42.17 -38.34 14.27
N VAL A 544 -42.84 -38.78 13.19
CA VAL A 544 -42.79 -40.02 12.37
C VAL A 544 -43.57 -39.76 11.06
N LEU A 545 -43.09 -40.31 9.93
CA LEU A 545 -43.82 -40.77 8.72
C LEU A 545 -44.97 -39.92 8.09
N ASN A 546 -44.83 -39.49 6.82
CA ASN A 546 -45.61 -40.04 5.67
C ASN A 546 -45.26 -39.42 4.29
N LYS A 547 -45.55 -40.17 3.22
CA LYS A 547 -45.28 -39.90 1.79
C LYS A 547 -46.33 -40.69 0.94
N PRO A 548 -46.37 -40.65 -0.41
CA PRO A 548 -46.91 -39.60 -1.30
C PRO A 548 -48.04 -40.07 -2.28
N VAL A 549 -48.82 -39.13 -2.83
CA VAL A 549 -49.56 -39.21 -4.13
C VAL A 549 -49.76 -37.75 -4.64
N GLY A 550 -49.79 -37.36 -5.94
CA GLY A 550 -49.44 -38.01 -7.21
C GLY A 550 -49.99 -37.25 -8.45
N ARG A 551 -49.15 -37.11 -9.50
CA ARG A 551 -49.43 -36.98 -10.97
C ARG A 551 -50.41 -35.93 -11.60
N LYS A 552 -49.94 -35.41 -12.77
CA LYS A 552 -50.62 -35.02 -14.04
C LYS A 552 -51.39 -33.68 -14.11
N GLU A 553 -50.97 -32.75 -14.99
CA GLU A 553 -51.51 -32.40 -16.35
C GLU A 553 -52.54 -31.24 -16.30
N ALA A 554 -52.73 -30.36 -17.28
CA ALA A 554 -51.93 -29.89 -18.44
C ALA A 554 -52.52 -28.57 -19.02
N CYS A 555 -51.67 -27.78 -19.70
CA CYS A 555 -51.91 -26.85 -20.84
C CYS A 555 -53.07 -25.81 -20.93
N HIS A 556 -52.69 -24.64 -21.51
CA HIS A 556 -53.50 -23.60 -22.21
C HIS A 556 -54.51 -22.76 -21.39
N GLY A 557 -54.76 -21.47 -21.72
CA GLY A 557 -54.21 -20.67 -22.82
C GLY A 557 -54.55 -19.16 -22.75
N GLU A 558 -53.99 -18.43 -23.72
CA GLU A 558 -54.21 -17.05 -24.20
C GLU A 558 -55.16 -16.04 -23.51
N GLY A 559 -54.70 -14.77 -23.49
CA GLY A 559 -55.50 -13.68 -24.06
C GLY A 559 -55.85 -12.49 -23.16
N GLY A 560 -55.80 -11.28 -23.73
CA GLY A 560 -56.51 -10.09 -23.18
C GLY A 560 -55.63 -8.91 -22.75
N LYS A 561 -55.49 -7.90 -23.63
CA LYS A 561 -55.09 -6.54 -23.24
C LYS A 561 -56.33 -5.80 -22.74
N GLU A 562 -56.18 -4.89 -21.77
CA GLU A 562 -56.69 -3.52 -21.96
C GLU A 562 -56.06 -2.50 -21.00
N ARG A 563 -56.11 -1.21 -21.41
CA ARG A 563 -55.64 -0.06 -20.64
C ARG A 563 -56.84 0.66 -20.03
N LYS A 564 -56.67 1.30 -18.87
CA LYS A 564 -57.34 2.58 -18.61
C LYS A 564 -56.53 3.47 -17.68
N ILE A 565 -56.79 4.77 -17.80
CA ILE A 565 -56.08 5.90 -17.21
C ILE A 565 -57.05 6.60 -16.26
N ASP A 566 -56.57 7.10 -15.12
CA ASP A 566 -56.85 8.41 -14.50
C ASP A 566 -56.27 8.39 -13.06
N ARG A 567 -55.39 9.30 -12.59
CA ARG A 567 -55.32 10.78 -12.53
C ARG A 567 -55.82 11.37 -11.20
N ILE A 568 -54.89 12.08 -10.54
CA ILE A 568 -55.08 13.17 -9.55
C ILE A 568 -55.39 12.76 -8.08
N GLY A 569 -54.61 13.30 -7.13
CA GLY A 569 -55.02 13.41 -5.72
C GLY A 569 -53.90 13.30 -4.68
N SER A 570 -53.40 14.44 -4.19
CA SER A 570 -52.57 14.57 -2.98
C SER A 570 -52.73 15.98 -2.39
N PRO A 571 -52.46 16.28 -1.10
CA PRO A 571 -52.09 15.40 0.02
C PRO A 571 -52.91 15.63 1.32
N SER A 572 -52.76 14.78 2.34
CA SER A 572 -53.08 15.12 3.73
C SER A 572 -52.15 14.42 4.74
N LYS A 573 -51.98 15.03 5.92
CA LYS A 573 -51.02 14.63 6.97
C LYS A 573 -51.68 13.74 8.04
N GLY A 574 -50.87 12.92 8.72
CA GLY A 574 -51.00 12.70 10.17
C GLY A 574 -51.29 11.27 10.64
N GLU A 575 -50.33 10.72 11.41
CA GLU A 575 -50.50 9.72 12.50
C GLU A 575 -51.04 8.30 12.16
N ALA A 576 -50.57 7.20 12.75
CA ALA A 576 -49.55 6.98 13.78
C ALA A 576 -48.79 5.64 13.54
N ILE A 577 -47.58 5.49 14.10
CA ILE A 577 -46.80 4.23 14.09
C ILE A 577 -46.47 3.83 15.53
N PRO A 578 -47.28 2.97 16.20
CA PRO A 578 -47.03 2.57 17.59
C PRO A 578 -45.86 1.58 17.79
N GLU A 579 -45.42 0.89 16.74
CA GLU A 579 -44.49 -0.25 16.87
C GLU A 579 -43.01 0.16 16.98
N VAL A 580 -42.62 1.33 16.48
CA VAL A 580 -41.20 1.77 16.44
C VAL A 580 -40.73 2.23 17.82
N GLU A 581 -41.56 2.90 18.62
CA GLU A 581 -41.19 3.27 20.00
C GLU A 581 -41.07 2.04 20.91
N ALA A 582 -41.90 1.01 20.73
CA ALA A 582 -41.80 -0.24 21.48
C ALA A 582 -40.46 -0.98 21.22
N LEU A 583 -39.96 -0.93 19.98
CA LEU A 583 -38.65 -1.47 19.61
C LEU A 583 -37.49 -0.65 20.20
N LEU A 584 -37.58 0.68 20.16
CA LEU A 584 -36.57 1.59 20.75
C LEU A 584 -36.52 1.51 22.29
N ALA A 585 -37.64 1.21 22.95
CA ALA A 585 -37.67 0.97 24.39
C ALA A 585 -36.93 -0.32 24.78
N ARG A 586 -37.11 -1.42 24.03
CA ARG A 586 -36.37 -2.68 24.25
C ARG A 586 -34.86 -2.54 23.99
N LEU A 587 -34.46 -1.78 22.98
CA LEU A 587 -33.05 -1.51 22.66
C LEU A 587 -32.32 -0.59 23.66
N ARG A 588 -33.04 0.04 24.60
CA ARG A 588 -32.45 0.81 25.71
C ARG A 588 -32.42 0.04 27.05
N ALA A 589 -32.98 -1.17 27.08
CA ALA A 589 -33.03 -2.05 28.25
C ALA A 589 -32.06 -3.24 28.13
N LEU A 590 -31.36 -3.35 27.00
CA LEU A 590 -30.20 -4.20 26.75
C LEU A 590 -28.93 -3.35 26.81
#